data_AF-A0A7R9LBC0-F1
#
_entry.id   AF-A0A7R9LBC0-F1
#
_cell.length_a   1.000
_cell.length_b   1.000
_cell.length_c   1.000
_cell.angle_alpha   90.00
_cell.angle_beta   90.00
_cell.angle_gamma   90.00
#
_symmetry.space_group_name_H-M   'P 1'
#
loop_
_entity.id
_entity.type
_entity.pdbx_description
1 polymer ?
#
loop_
_entity_poly.entity_id
_entity_poly.type
_entity_poly.pdbx_seq_one_letter_code
_entity_poly.pdbx_strand_id
1 'polypeptide(L)'
;MDGARIFNASIKTGVSVDRIIKNCDSLSFCLSKGLGCPIGSVLVGSKPFIQRAIRCRRVLGGGMRQAGVLAAPGLFALRHNIERLHLDHKHAFMIASG
;
A
#
# COMPACT_ATOMS: atom_id res chain seq x y z
N MET A 1 7.79 -8.80 -1.65
CA MET A 1 8.19 -7.75 -0.69
C MET A 1 7.01 -7.34 0.16
N ASP A 2 7.18 -7.29 1.48
CA ASP A 2 6.25 -6.56 2.34
C ASP A 2 6.56 -5.06 2.24
N GLY A 3 5.66 -4.33 1.59
CA GLY A 3 5.71 -2.89 1.40
C GLY A 3 4.61 -2.16 2.18
N ALA A 4 4.27 -2.62 3.39
CA ALA A 4 3.23 -2.01 4.22
C ALA A 4 3.30 -0.46 4.32
N ARG A 5 4.51 0.12 4.24
CA ARG A 5 4.77 1.58 4.22
C ARG A 5 5.63 2.01 3.01
N ILE A 6 5.49 1.34 1.86
CA ILE A 6 6.32 1.60 0.67
C ILE A 6 6.25 3.04 0.17
N PHE A 7 5.08 3.70 0.30
CA PHE A 7 4.90 5.09 -0.11
C PHE A 7 5.65 6.08 0.79
N ASN A 8 5.78 5.78 2.10
CA ASN A 8 6.64 6.56 2.98
C ASN A 8 8.11 6.47 2.52
N ALA A 9 8.58 5.26 2.21
CA ALA A 9 9.94 5.08 1.70
C ALA A 9 10.16 5.82 0.38
N SER A 10 9.21 5.73 -0.56
CA SER A 10 9.26 6.44 -1.84
C SER A 10 9.33 7.95 -1.65
N ILE A 11 8.45 8.53 -0.82
CA ILE A 11 8.44 9.97 -0.54
C ILE A 11 9.71 10.43 0.17
N LYS A 12 10.24 9.67 1.15
CA LYS A 12 11.45 10.07 1.88
C LYS A 12 12.70 10.04 0.99
N THR A 13 12.79 9.07 0.09
CA THR A 13 13.98 8.84 -0.73
C THR A 13 13.91 9.53 -2.10
N GLY A 14 12.73 9.98 -2.53
CA GLY A 14 12.50 10.46 -3.89
C GLY A 14 12.59 9.36 -4.96
N VAL A 15 12.70 8.09 -4.55
CA VAL A 15 12.77 6.95 -5.45
C VAL A 15 11.36 6.44 -5.73
N SER A 16 11.02 6.24 -7.00
CA SER A 16 9.72 5.72 -7.40
C SER A 16 9.49 4.29 -6.88
N VAL A 17 8.23 3.95 -6.60
CA VAL A 17 7.88 2.63 -6.03
C VAL A 17 8.34 1.48 -6.94
N ASP A 18 8.19 1.61 -8.26
CA ASP A 18 8.65 0.62 -9.25
C ASP A 18 10.16 0.35 -9.15
N ARG A 19 10.96 1.38 -8.89
CA ARG A 19 12.40 1.25 -8.73
C ARG A 19 12.77 0.60 -7.40
N ILE A 20 12.03 0.89 -6.32
CA ILE A 20 12.24 0.24 -5.02
C ILE A 20 11.96 -1.27 -5.13
N ILE A 21 10.94 -1.66 -5.88
CA ILE A 21 10.55 -3.07 -6.02
C ILE A 21 11.20 -3.80 -7.20
N LYS A 22 12.19 -3.20 -7.88
CA LYS A 22 12.76 -3.72 -9.13
C LYS A 22 13.20 -5.19 -9.04
N ASN A 23 13.72 -5.61 -7.88
CA ASN A 23 14.23 -6.96 -7.66
C ASN A 23 13.23 -7.84 -6.87
N CYS A 24 11.93 -7.55 -6.96
CA CYS A 24 10.88 -8.29 -6.26
C CYS A 24 9.81 -8.77 -7.24
N ASP A 25 9.50 -10.06 -7.21
CA ASP A 25 8.46 -10.65 -8.08
C ASP A 25 7.03 -10.24 -7.70
N SER A 26 6.84 -9.81 -6.45
CA SER A 26 5.55 -9.38 -5.92
C SER A 26 5.72 -8.33 -4.82
N LEU A 27 4.68 -7.52 -4.66
CA LEU A 27 4.57 -6.47 -3.65
C LEU A 27 3.22 -6.63 -2.94
N SER A 28 3.22 -6.53 -1.61
CA SER A 28 2.01 -6.18 -0.89
C SER A 28 2.18 -4.84 -0.21
N PHE A 29 1.14 -3.99 -0.21
CA PHE A 29 1.14 -2.74 0.54
C PHE A 29 -0.21 -2.49 1.20
N CYS A 30 -0.21 -1.67 2.26
CA CYS A 30 -1.41 -1.36 3.03
C CYS A 30 -2.01 -0.03 2.61
N LEU A 31 -3.34 0.00 2.51
CA LEU A 31 -4.13 1.22 2.35
C LEU A 31 -4.50 1.82 3.72
N SER A 32 -4.62 0.97 4.75
CA SER A 32 -5.07 1.37 6.09
C SER A 32 -3.95 1.78 7.06
N LYS A 33 -2.86 2.34 6.54
CA LYS A 33 -1.75 2.90 7.33
C LYS A 33 -1.61 4.39 7.04
N GLY A 34 -0.44 4.87 6.61
CA GLY A 34 -0.21 6.28 6.29
C GLY A 34 -1.14 6.84 5.20
N LEU A 35 -1.71 5.97 4.36
CA LEU A 35 -2.68 6.36 3.34
C LEU A 35 -4.08 6.69 3.90
N GLY A 36 -4.37 6.32 5.16
CA GLY A 36 -5.58 6.76 5.87
C GLY A 36 -6.88 6.06 5.47
N CYS A 37 -6.84 4.94 4.75
CA CYS A 37 -8.06 4.17 4.46
C CYS A 37 -8.56 3.41 5.70
N PRO A 38 -9.86 3.15 5.84
CA PRO A 38 -10.40 2.42 6.99
C PRO A 38 -9.90 0.97 7.05
N ILE A 39 -9.78 0.33 5.89
CA ILE A 39 -9.32 -1.06 5.74
C ILE A 39 -8.70 -1.23 4.36
N GLY A 40 -7.84 -2.24 4.23
CA GLY A 40 -7.45 -2.78 2.94
C GLY A 40 -5.94 -2.90 2.76
N SER A 41 -5.58 -3.88 1.95
CA SER A 41 -4.25 -4.07 1.41
C SER A 41 -4.37 -4.51 -0.06
N VAL A 42 -3.32 -4.26 -0.82
CA VAL A 42 -3.23 -4.65 -2.22
C VAL A 42 -2.05 -5.61 -2.37
N LEU A 43 -2.26 -6.67 -3.14
CA LEU A 43 -1.22 -7.59 -3.58
C LEU A 43 -1.03 -7.40 -5.08
N VAL A 44 0.22 -7.18 -5.49
CA VAL A 44 0.65 -6.91 -6.86
C VAL A 44 1.70 -7.94 -7.25
N GLY A 45 1.66 -8.41 -8.50
CA GLY A 45 2.61 -9.36 -9.06
C GLY A 45 2.16 -9.81 -10.45
N SER A 46 2.80 -10.84 -10.98
CA SER A 46 2.46 -11.39 -12.29
C SER A 46 1.03 -11.94 -12.36
N LYS A 47 0.43 -11.98 -13.55
CA LYS A 47 -0.92 -12.53 -13.75
C LYS A 47 -1.08 -13.96 -13.23
N PRO A 48 -0.16 -14.91 -13.48
CA PRO A 48 -0.25 -16.27 -12.90
C PRO A 48 -0.17 -16.27 -11.38
N PHE A 49 0.63 -15.39 -10.79
CA PHE A 49 0.73 -15.24 -9.34
C PHE A 49 -0.59 -14.73 -8.73
N ILE A 50 -1.18 -13.68 -9.32
CA ILE A 50 -2.45 -13.11 -8.85
C ILE A 50 -3.60 -14.11 -9.00
N GLN A 51 -3.63 -14.92 -10.06
CA GLN A 51 -4.64 -15.98 -10.22
C GLN A 51 -4.60 -16.99 -9.07
N ARG A 52 -3.39 -17.43 -8.65
CA ARG A 52 -3.23 -18.30 -7.47
C ARG A 52 -3.65 -17.57 -6.19
N ALA A 53 -3.24 -16.32 -6.02
CA ALA A 53 -3.60 -15.52 -4.85
C ALA A 53 -5.12 -15.32 -4.71
N ILE A 54 -5.87 -15.15 -5.81
CA ILE A 54 -7.34 -15.06 -5.79
C ILE A 54 -7.96 -16.36 -5.26
N ARG A 55 -7.42 -17.52 -5.64
CA ARG A 55 -7.88 -18.81 -5.09
C ARG A 55 -7.62 -18.88 -3.58
N CYS A 56 -6.41 -18.57 -3.14
CA CYS A 56 -6.07 -18.51 -1.72
C CYS A 56 -6.96 -17.54 -0.95
N ARG A 57 -7.22 -16.33 -1.49
CA ARG A 57 -8.10 -15.33 -0.89
C ARG A 57 -9.51 -15.89 -0.65
N ARG A 58 -10.05 -16.70 -1.56
CA ARG A 58 -11.36 -17.35 -1.37
C ARG A 58 -11.31 -18.39 -0.26
N VAL A 59 -10.30 -19.25 -0.26
CA VAL A 59 -10.12 -20.31 0.75
C VAL A 59 -9.96 -19.71 2.16
N LEU A 60 -9.23 -18.60 2.28
CA LEU A 60 -8.99 -17.90 3.53
C LEU A 60 -10.13 -16.95 3.95
N GLY A 61 -11.26 -16.92 3.22
CA GLY A 61 -12.43 -16.11 3.57
C GLY A 61 -12.37 -14.62 3.17
N GLY A 62 -11.32 -14.17 2.48
CA GLY A 62 -11.18 -12.78 1.99
C GLY A 62 -12.00 -12.43 0.74
N GLY A 63 -12.88 -13.34 0.28
CA GLY A 63 -13.72 -13.18 -0.91
C GLY A 63 -14.96 -12.31 -0.68
N MET A 64 -14.76 -11.06 -0.26
CA MET A 64 -15.84 -10.12 0.05
C MET A 64 -16.71 -9.80 -1.18
N ARG A 65 -17.99 -9.47 -0.94
CA ARG A 65 -18.98 -9.15 -1.99
C ARG A 65 -18.89 -7.68 -2.39
N GLN A 66 -19.73 -6.81 -1.85
CA GLN A 66 -19.77 -5.37 -2.15
C GLN A 66 -18.56 -4.61 -1.60
N ALA A 67 -17.33 -5.09 -1.86
CA ALA A 67 -16.07 -4.51 -1.39
C ALA A 67 -15.73 -3.15 -2.05
N GLY A 68 -16.52 -2.70 -3.04
CA GLY A 68 -16.35 -1.41 -3.68
C GLY A 68 -16.36 -0.24 -2.69
N VAL A 69 -17.18 -0.31 -1.65
CA VAL A 69 -17.23 0.70 -0.57
C VAL A 69 -15.91 0.79 0.21
N LEU A 70 -15.15 -0.30 0.28
CA LEU A 70 -13.83 -0.35 0.92
C LEU A 70 -12.70 0.00 -0.06
N ALA A 71 -12.86 -0.35 -1.34
CA ALA A 71 -11.88 -0.07 -2.38
C ALA A 71 -11.87 1.41 -2.82
N ALA A 72 -13.01 2.10 -2.78
CA ALA A 72 -13.13 3.49 -3.20
C ALA A 72 -12.23 4.46 -2.39
N PRO A 73 -12.19 4.41 -1.05
CA PRO A 73 -11.20 5.15 -0.26
C PRO A 73 -9.76 4.84 -0.65
N GLY A 74 -9.47 3.59 -1.03
CA GLY A 74 -8.15 3.17 -1.52
C GLY A 74 -7.73 3.89 -2.80
N LEU A 75 -8.64 3.97 -3.77
CA LEU A 75 -8.41 4.71 -5.01
C LEU A 75 -8.22 6.21 -4.77
N PHE A 76 -9.03 6.78 -3.86
CA PHE A 76 -8.86 8.18 -3.45
C PHE A 76 -7.49 8.40 -2.81
N ALA A 77 -7.11 7.58 -1.84
CA ALA A 77 -5.85 7.74 -1.12
C ALA A 77 -4.62 7.59 -2.01
N LEU A 78 -4.63 6.67 -2.98
CA LEU A 78 -3.53 6.53 -3.95
C LEU A 78 -3.37 7.75 -4.86
N ARG A 79 -4.43 8.56 -5.05
CA ARG A 79 -4.39 9.77 -5.88
C ARG A 79 -4.05 11.03 -5.09
N HIS A 80 -4.44 11.09 -3.81
CA HIS A 80 -4.41 12.34 -3.04
C HIS A 80 -3.55 12.28 -1.76
N ASN A 81 -3.31 11.09 -1.20
CA ASN A 81 -2.71 10.97 0.13
C ASN A 81 -1.23 10.57 0.12
N ILE A 82 -0.65 10.23 -1.03
CA ILE A 82 0.77 9.83 -1.09
C ILE A 82 1.68 11.02 -0.78
N GLU A 83 1.46 12.16 -1.44
CA GLU A 83 2.36 13.32 -1.31
C GLU A 83 2.42 13.84 0.13
N ARG A 84 1.28 13.93 0.83
CA ARG A 84 1.21 14.43 2.22
C ARG A 84 2.05 13.63 3.23
N LEU A 85 2.51 12.43 2.91
CA LEU A 85 3.38 11.63 3.78
C LEU A 85 4.71 12.34 4.11
N HIS A 86 5.10 13.37 3.35
CA HIS A 86 6.25 14.21 3.70
C HIS A 86 6.02 14.98 5.01
N LEU A 87 4.76 15.37 5.31
CA LEU A 87 4.38 16.01 6.56
C LEU A 87 4.54 15.05 7.73
N ASP A 88 4.18 13.78 7.55
CA ASP A 88 4.36 12.75 8.58
C ASP A 88 5.85 12.57 8.92
N HIS A 89 6.74 12.57 7.92
CA HIS A 89 8.18 12.53 8.16
C HIS A 89 8.69 13.78 8.89
N LYS A 90 8.19 14.97 8.52
CA LYS A 90 8.54 16.23 9.19
C LYS A 90 8.13 16.18 10.66
N HIS A 91 6.91 15.73 10.96
CA HIS A 91 6.41 15.63 12.33
C HIS A 91 7.19 14.60 13.13
N ALA A 92 7.46 13.42 12.57
CA ALA A 92 8.29 12.41 13.21
C ALA A 92 9.69 12.92 13.53
N PHE A 93 10.31 13.69 12.63
CA PHE A 93 11.61 14.30 12.87
C PHE A 93 11.59 15.36 13.98
N MET A 94 10.55 16.21 14.02
CA MET A 94 10.38 17.19 15.10
C MET A 94 10.24 16.51 16.46
N ILE A 95 9.48 15.42 16.54
CA ILE A 95 9.33 14.62 17.78
C ILE A 95 10.67 14.01 18.20
N ALA A 96 11.46 13.50 17.24
CA ALA A 96 12.75 12.87 17.56
C ALA A 96 13.85 13.87 17.94
N SER A 97 13.69 15.15 17.58
CA SER A 97 14.68 16.21 17.80
C SER A 97 14.38 17.11 19.01
N GLY A 98 13.25 16.91 19.67
CA GLY A 98 12.85 17.60 20.90
C GLY A 98 13.00 16.68 22.10
#